data_AF-A0AAW3YV79-F1
#
_entry.id   AF-A0AAW3YV79-F1
#
_cell.length_a   1.000
_cell.length_b   1.000
_cell.length_c   1.000
_cell.angle_alpha   90.00
_cell.angle_beta   90.00
_cell.angle_gamma   90.00
#
_symmetry.space_group_name_H-M   'P 1'
#
loop_
_entity.id
_entity.type
_entity.pdbx_description
1 polymer ?
#
loop_
_entity_poly.entity_id
_entity_poly.type
_entity_poly.pdbx_seq_one_letter_code
_entity_poly.pdbx_strand_id
1 'polypeptide(L)'
;MSYLREETKTEVTTKLFGKPEITEKKTGNIVVTREQWRDMKKKVDAAVIIKSDYERLQKTDLVKENKELHSAVDEICDSLKESQKRNLKLQEENKQLSTEISSLKAHIRDLQMNIKVLYQQTKKVFKEQFKTFRGLVKNELVGREVENHFEREHERENKKKISRHRGYDMER
;
A
#
# COMPACT_ATOMS: atom_id res chain seq x y z
N MET A 1 13.54 27.64 -61.14
CA MET A 1 14.80 27.37 -60.43
C MET A 1 15.89 28.18 -61.09
N SER A 2 16.33 29.28 -60.47
CA SER A 2 17.43 30.10 -61.00
C SER A 2 18.75 29.45 -60.58
N TYR A 3 19.46 28.88 -61.54
CA TYR A 3 20.74 28.21 -61.31
C TYR A 3 21.79 29.25 -60.90
N LEU A 4 22.41 29.05 -59.74
CA LEU A 4 23.57 29.82 -59.30
C LEU A 4 24.69 29.63 -60.33
N ARG A 5 25.24 30.73 -60.87
CA ARG A 5 26.31 30.66 -61.87
C ARG A 5 27.66 30.60 -61.15
N GLU A 6 28.48 29.64 -61.51
CA GLU A 6 29.89 29.61 -61.10
C GLU A 6 30.67 30.64 -61.93
N GLU A 7 31.57 31.39 -61.29
CA GLU A 7 32.46 32.33 -61.96
C GLU A 7 33.57 31.57 -62.71
N THR A 8 33.69 31.82 -64.02
CA THR A 8 34.79 31.33 -64.85
C THR A 8 35.71 32.47 -65.25
N LYS A 9 37.02 32.24 -65.22
CA LYS A 9 38.03 33.17 -65.69
C LYS A 9 38.59 32.66 -67.01
N THR A 10 38.55 33.51 -68.03
CA THR A 10 39.17 33.25 -69.34
C THR A 10 40.64 33.66 -69.31
N GLU A 11 41.53 32.71 -69.52
CA GLU A 11 42.96 32.96 -69.74
C GLU A 11 43.26 32.80 -71.24
N VAL A 12 43.76 33.88 -71.85
CA VAL A 12 44.11 33.91 -73.28
C VAL A 12 45.63 33.84 -73.41
N THR A 13 46.12 32.78 -74.04
CA THR A 13 47.54 32.58 -74.33
C THR A 13 47.80 32.84 -75.81
N THR A 14 48.55 33.91 -76.11
CA THR A 14 48.95 34.28 -77.48
C THR A 14 50.05 33.35 -78.00
N LYS A 15 49.79 32.71 -79.14
CA LYS A 15 50.76 31.87 -79.86
C LYS A 15 51.50 32.71 -80.93
N LEU A 16 52.74 32.34 -81.25
CA LEU A 16 53.59 33.04 -82.23
C LEU A 16 53.05 32.98 -83.68
N PHE A 17 52.24 31.97 -84.01
CA PHE A 17 51.51 31.87 -85.29
C PHE A 17 50.12 31.26 -85.06
N GLY A 18 49.11 31.77 -85.78
CA GLY A 18 47.72 31.32 -85.67
C GLY A 18 46.91 32.03 -84.56
N LYS A 19 45.63 31.66 -84.43
CA LYS A 19 44.71 32.29 -83.46
C LYS A 19 45.10 31.92 -82.00
N PRO A 20 44.92 32.85 -81.04
CA PRO A 20 45.26 32.62 -79.63
C PRO A 20 44.41 31.49 -79.01
N GLU A 21 44.98 30.79 -78.04
CA GLU A 21 44.31 29.72 -77.31
C GLU A 21 43.57 30.31 -76.10
N ILE A 22 42.27 30.00 -75.99
CA ILE A 22 41.39 30.51 -74.95
C ILE A 22 41.04 29.33 -74.05
N THR A 23 41.39 29.42 -72.77
CA THR A 23 41.05 28.41 -71.76
C THR A 23 40.18 29.02 -70.67
N GLU A 24 39.06 28.37 -70.34
CA GLU A 24 38.18 28.77 -69.24
C GLU A 24 38.50 27.94 -67.99
N LYS A 25 38.87 28.61 -66.89
CA LYS A 25 39.09 27.97 -65.59
C LYS A 25 37.96 28.39 -64.63
N LYS A 26 37.34 27.41 -63.97
CA LYS A 26 36.40 27.66 -62.88
C LYS A 26 37.16 28.21 -61.67
N THR A 27 36.64 29.28 -61.08
CA THR A 27 37.28 29.94 -59.92
C THR A 27 36.78 29.41 -58.58
N GLY A 28 35.67 28.65 -58.57
CA GLY A 28 35.01 28.15 -57.35
C GLY A 28 34.08 29.17 -56.68
N ASN A 29 34.04 30.42 -57.16
CA ASN A 29 33.12 31.43 -56.65
C ASN A 29 31.73 31.29 -57.29
N ILE A 30 30.70 31.60 -56.50
CA ILE A 30 29.32 31.65 -56.98
C ILE A 30 28.91 33.10 -57.21
N VAL A 31 28.48 33.40 -58.43
CA VAL A 31 27.95 34.70 -58.81
C VAL A 31 26.46 34.74 -58.50
N VAL A 32 26.11 35.63 -57.57
CA VAL A 32 24.72 35.88 -57.17
C VAL A 32 24.30 37.23 -57.73
N THR A 33 23.16 37.28 -58.42
CA THR A 33 22.63 38.57 -58.88
C THR A 33 22.14 39.40 -57.69
N ARG A 34 22.10 40.73 -57.85
CA ARG A 34 21.58 41.62 -56.79
C ARG A 34 20.16 41.27 -56.37
N GLU A 35 19.34 40.76 -57.30
CA GLU A 35 17.96 40.31 -57.03
C GLU A 35 17.95 39.02 -56.20
N GLN A 36 18.72 38.00 -56.60
CA GLN A 36 18.86 36.76 -55.84
C GLN A 36 19.40 37.00 -54.43
N TRP A 37 20.39 37.88 -54.29
CA TRP A 37 20.95 38.25 -52.99
C TRP A 37 19.90 38.97 -52.13
N ARG A 38 19.13 39.89 -52.73
CA ARG A 38 18.06 40.62 -52.03
C ARG A 38 16.95 39.68 -51.55
N ASP A 39 16.56 38.71 -52.37
CA ASP A 39 15.54 37.72 -52.00
C ASP A 39 16.03 36.76 -50.93
N MET A 40 17.28 36.31 -51.03
CA MET A 40 17.91 35.47 -50.01
C MET A 40 17.99 36.23 -48.68
N LYS A 41 18.41 37.49 -48.71
CA LYS A 41 18.47 38.35 -47.52
C LYS A 41 17.09 38.50 -46.87
N LYS A 42 16.05 38.81 -47.63
CA LYS A 42 14.67 38.91 -47.11
C LYS A 42 14.22 37.63 -46.41
N LYS A 43 14.51 36.46 -47.00
CA LYS A 43 14.16 35.16 -46.42
C LYS A 43 14.92 34.89 -45.13
N VAL A 44 16.21 35.20 -45.10
CA VAL A 44 17.05 35.04 -43.90
C VAL A 44 16.56 35.97 -42.79
N ASP A 45 16.32 37.24 -43.09
CA ASP A 45 15.83 38.23 -42.12
C ASP A 45 14.47 37.79 -41.53
N ALA A 46 13.55 37.32 -42.39
CA ALA A 46 12.27 36.78 -41.93
C ALA A 46 12.43 35.54 -41.04
N ALA A 47 13.32 34.61 -41.40
CA ALA A 47 13.59 33.41 -40.61
C ALA A 47 14.20 33.75 -39.24
N VAL A 48 15.09 34.74 -39.17
CA VAL A 48 15.66 35.24 -37.91
C VAL A 48 14.57 35.82 -37.02
N ILE A 49 13.66 36.62 -37.57
CA ILE A 49 12.52 37.19 -36.83
C ILE A 49 11.64 36.06 -36.27
N ILE A 50 11.21 35.12 -37.12
CA ILE A 50 10.35 33.99 -36.72
C ILE A 50 11.03 33.18 -35.61
N LYS A 51 12.32 32.88 -35.74
CA LYS A 51 13.07 32.14 -34.73
C LYS A 51 13.09 32.89 -33.40
N SER A 52 13.39 34.19 -33.43
CA SER A 52 13.41 35.02 -32.21
C SER A 52 12.03 35.08 -31.53
N ASP A 53 10.96 35.15 -32.32
CA ASP A 53 9.59 35.19 -31.84
C ASP A 53 9.20 33.86 -31.17
N TYR A 54 9.56 32.75 -31.80
CA TYR A 54 9.35 31.41 -31.25
C TYR A 54 10.13 31.17 -29.95
N GLU A 55 11.39 31.58 -29.89
CA GLU A 55 12.19 31.51 -28.66
C GLU A 55 11.60 32.38 -27.54
N ARG A 56 11.03 33.55 -27.88
CA ARG A 56 10.29 34.39 -26.91
C ARG A 56 9.04 33.65 -26.41
N LEU A 57 8.24 33.07 -27.30
CA LEU A 57 7.04 32.32 -26.94
C LEU A 57 7.35 31.13 -26.04
N GLN A 58 8.43 30.38 -26.29
CA GLN A 58 8.84 29.28 -25.43
C GLN A 58 9.27 29.71 -24.01
N LYS A 59 9.69 30.95 -23.84
CA LYS A 59 10.08 31.53 -22.54
C LYS A 59 8.92 32.18 -21.79
N THR A 60 7.74 32.24 -22.40
CA THR A 60 6.55 32.75 -21.73
C THR A 60 6.18 31.88 -20.55
N ASP A 61 5.57 32.50 -19.54
CA ASP A 61 5.28 31.83 -18.28
C ASP A 61 4.26 30.71 -18.47
N LEU A 62 3.29 30.88 -19.37
CA LEU A 62 2.33 29.82 -19.73
C LEU A 62 3.01 28.53 -20.20
N VAL A 63 4.08 28.61 -21.00
CA VAL A 63 4.79 27.42 -21.48
C VAL A 63 5.57 26.75 -20.35
N LYS A 64 6.14 27.53 -19.43
CA LYS A 64 6.85 27.00 -18.25
C LYS A 64 5.87 26.33 -17.29
N GLU A 65 4.80 27.04 -16.93
CA GLU A 65 3.75 26.54 -16.04
C GLU A 65 3.12 25.27 -16.62
N ASN A 66 2.85 25.21 -17.92
CA ASN A 66 2.30 24.00 -18.54
C ASN A 66 3.27 22.81 -18.42
N LYS A 67 4.58 23.02 -18.60
CA LYS A 67 5.58 21.96 -18.38
C LYS A 67 5.63 21.51 -16.92
N GLU A 68 5.62 22.45 -15.99
CA GLU A 68 5.60 22.15 -14.55
C GLU A 68 4.34 21.40 -14.14
N LEU A 69 3.18 21.78 -14.67
CA LEU A 69 1.91 21.09 -14.45
C LEU A 69 1.95 19.66 -15.00
N HIS A 70 2.51 19.45 -16.19
CA HIS A 70 2.69 18.11 -16.73
C HIS A 70 3.56 17.23 -15.82
N SER A 71 4.71 17.76 -15.35
CA SER A 71 5.56 17.04 -14.40
C SER A 71 4.84 16.74 -13.09
N ALA A 72 4.09 17.69 -12.53
CA ALA A 72 3.31 17.47 -11.31
C ALA A 72 2.21 16.42 -11.50
N VAL A 73 1.54 16.41 -12.65
CA VAL A 73 0.52 15.40 -12.99
C VAL A 73 1.14 14.01 -13.09
N ASP A 74 2.31 13.89 -13.72
CA ASP A 74 3.03 12.62 -13.84
C ASP A 74 3.42 12.08 -12.45
N GLU A 75 3.99 12.94 -11.59
CA GLU A 75 4.34 12.58 -10.20
C GLU A 75 3.10 12.13 -9.39
N ILE A 76 1.98 12.85 -9.52
CA ILE A 76 0.72 12.48 -8.87
C ILE A 76 0.23 11.13 -9.40
N CYS A 77 0.27 10.90 -10.71
CA CYS A 77 -0.15 9.64 -11.31
C CYS A 77 0.66 8.46 -10.80
N ASP A 78 1.98 8.61 -10.68
CA ASP A 78 2.85 7.54 -10.19
C ASP A 78 2.65 7.29 -8.68
N SER A 79 2.49 8.35 -7.89
CA SER A 79 2.14 8.22 -6.47
C SER A 79 0.80 7.51 -6.26
N LEU A 80 -0.19 7.79 -7.12
CA LEU A 80 -1.51 7.18 -7.09
C LEU A 80 -1.43 5.69 -7.42
N LYS A 81 -0.68 5.30 -8.46
CA LYS A 81 -0.46 3.89 -8.81
C LYS A 81 0.18 3.10 -7.66
N GLU A 82 1.22 3.65 -7.02
CA GLU A 82 1.87 3.01 -5.88
C GLU A 82 0.95 2.94 -4.65
N SER A 83 0.12 3.96 -4.43
CA SER A 83 -0.91 3.94 -3.39
C SER A 83 -1.96 2.85 -3.64
N GLN A 84 -2.49 2.75 -4.86
CA GLN A 84 -3.45 1.71 -5.25
C GLN A 84 -2.86 0.31 -5.07
N LYS A 85 -1.61 0.09 -5.48
CA LYS A 85 -0.90 -1.18 -5.32
C LYS A 85 -0.75 -1.56 -3.84
N ARG A 86 -0.42 -0.61 -2.97
CA ARG A 86 -0.35 -0.84 -1.52
C ARG A 86 -1.72 -1.17 -0.95
N ASN A 87 -2.76 -0.45 -1.36
CA ASN A 87 -4.12 -0.67 -0.87
C ASN A 87 -4.65 -2.06 -1.25
N LEU A 88 -4.41 -2.51 -2.49
CA LEU A 88 -4.78 -3.86 -2.93
C LEU A 88 -4.10 -4.96 -2.09
N LYS A 89 -2.81 -4.79 -1.76
CA LYS A 89 -2.09 -5.74 -0.88
C LYS A 89 -2.70 -5.78 0.51
N LEU A 90 -2.95 -4.61 1.11
CA LEU A 90 -3.57 -4.49 2.43
C LEU A 90 -4.99 -5.09 2.46
N GLN A 91 -5.75 -4.93 1.38
CA GLN A 91 -7.08 -5.52 1.26
C GLN A 91 -7.00 -7.05 1.26
N GLU A 92 -6.04 -7.63 0.55
CA GLU A 92 -5.84 -9.09 0.51
C GLU A 92 -5.37 -9.63 1.87
N GLU A 93 -4.41 -8.97 2.52
CA GLU A 93 -3.96 -9.32 3.88
C GLU A 93 -5.11 -9.25 4.89
N ASN A 94 -5.92 -8.19 4.84
CA ASN A 94 -7.10 -8.08 5.72
C ASN A 94 -8.10 -9.21 5.49
N LYS A 95 -8.31 -9.63 4.24
CA LYS A 95 -9.19 -10.74 3.92
C LYS A 95 -8.65 -12.04 4.50
N GLN A 96 -7.35 -12.31 4.32
CA GLN A 96 -6.68 -13.49 4.88
C GLN A 96 -6.81 -13.52 6.40
N LEU A 97 -6.44 -12.44 7.08
CA LEU A 97 -6.59 -12.31 8.54
C LEU A 97 -8.03 -12.50 9.01
N SER A 98 -9.02 -11.95 8.28
CA SER A 98 -10.43 -12.15 8.60
C SER A 98 -10.85 -13.62 8.51
N THR A 99 -10.32 -14.37 7.53
CA THR A 99 -10.58 -15.81 7.43
C THR A 99 -9.91 -16.59 8.56
N GLU A 100 -8.68 -16.26 8.93
CA GLU A 100 -7.97 -16.88 10.04
C GLU A 100 -8.66 -16.63 11.37
N ILE A 101 -9.07 -15.39 11.64
CA ILE A 101 -9.84 -15.03 12.83
C ILE A 101 -11.15 -15.83 12.90
N SER A 102 -11.83 -16.00 11.77
CA SER A 102 -13.08 -16.77 11.70
C SER A 102 -12.83 -18.25 11.99
N SER A 103 -11.76 -18.82 11.43
CA SER A 103 -11.32 -20.20 11.72
C SER A 103 -10.97 -20.38 13.20
N LEU A 104 -10.17 -19.49 13.78
CA LEU A 104 -9.79 -19.54 15.20
C LEU A 104 -11.02 -19.44 16.12
N LYS A 105 -11.99 -18.58 15.78
CA LYS A 105 -13.26 -18.49 16.53
C LYS A 105 -14.04 -19.79 16.48
N ALA A 106 -14.05 -20.50 15.34
CA ALA A 106 -14.69 -21.81 15.24
C ALA A 106 -13.99 -22.84 16.14
N HIS A 107 -12.67 -22.94 16.06
CA HIS A 107 -11.87 -23.84 16.91
C HIS A 107 -12.08 -23.57 18.41
N ILE A 108 -12.14 -22.30 18.84
CA ILE A 108 -12.41 -21.95 20.23
C ILE A 108 -13.80 -22.44 20.67
N ARG A 109 -14.83 -22.32 19.83
CA ARG A 109 -16.17 -22.81 20.14
C ARG A 109 -16.20 -24.33 20.29
N ASP A 110 -15.50 -25.03 19.41
CA ASP A 110 -15.40 -26.50 19.49
C ASP A 110 -14.68 -26.95 20.77
N LEU A 111 -13.58 -26.28 21.12
CA LEU A 111 -12.87 -26.54 22.38
C LEU A 111 -13.77 -26.27 23.61
N GLN A 112 -14.53 -25.17 23.60
CA GLN A 112 -15.50 -24.87 24.67
C GLN A 112 -16.56 -25.96 24.80
N MET A 113 -17.07 -26.46 23.68
CA MET A 113 -18.03 -27.57 23.66
C MET A 113 -17.40 -28.86 24.24
N ASN A 114 -16.18 -29.19 23.82
CA ASN A 114 -15.45 -30.36 24.32
C ASN A 114 -15.22 -30.28 25.82
N ILE A 115 -14.78 -29.13 26.34
CA ILE A 115 -14.60 -28.92 27.79
C ILE A 115 -15.93 -29.11 28.54
N LYS A 116 -17.04 -28.57 28.00
CA LYS A 116 -18.36 -28.72 28.60
C LYS A 116 -18.81 -30.19 28.67
N VAL A 117 -18.61 -30.94 27.59
CA VAL A 117 -18.93 -32.39 27.53
C VAL A 117 -18.07 -33.17 28.52
N LEU A 118 -16.75 -32.93 28.53
CA LEU A 118 -15.83 -33.57 29.47
C LEU A 118 -16.25 -33.29 30.91
N TYR A 119 -16.52 -32.03 31.26
CA TYR A 119 -16.98 -31.67 32.60
C TYR A 119 -18.27 -32.41 33.00
N GLN A 120 -19.25 -32.49 32.10
CA GLN A 120 -20.50 -33.21 32.37
C GLN A 120 -20.28 -34.71 32.58
N GLN A 121 -19.47 -35.34 31.73
CA GLN A 121 -19.12 -36.76 31.84
C GLN A 121 -18.37 -37.05 33.14
N THR A 122 -17.30 -36.30 33.42
CA THR A 122 -16.52 -36.44 34.66
C THR A 122 -17.41 -36.24 35.89
N LYS A 123 -18.24 -35.19 35.92
CA LYS A 123 -19.19 -34.94 37.00
C LYS A 123 -20.17 -36.11 37.22
N LYS A 124 -20.67 -36.71 36.14
CA LYS A 124 -21.58 -37.86 36.21
C LYS A 124 -20.87 -39.08 36.82
N VAL A 125 -19.68 -39.41 36.32
CA VAL A 125 -18.87 -40.52 36.83
C VAL A 125 -18.55 -40.33 38.32
N PHE A 126 -18.08 -39.15 38.72
CA PHE A 126 -17.83 -38.84 40.14
C PHE A 126 -19.09 -38.95 40.99
N LYS A 127 -20.25 -38.48 40.50
CA LYS A 127 -21.51 -38.59 41.23
C LYS A 127 -21.93 -40.05 41.43
N GLU A 128 -21.74 -40.90 40.42
CA GLU A 128 -22.01 -42.33 40.52
C GLU A 128 -21.06 -42.99 41.51
N GLN A 129 -19.74 -42.80 41.36
CA GLN A 129 -18.72 -43.34 42.27
C GLN A 129 -18.95 -42.90 43.73
N PHE A 130 -19.31 -41.63 43.96
CA PHE A 130 -19.59 -41.13 45.29
C PHE A 130 -20.87 -41.72 45.89
N LYS A 131 -21.89 -42.01 45.07
CA LYS A 131 -23.09 -42.74 45.53
C LYS A 131 -22.73 -44.17 45.95
N THR A 132 -21.93 -44.88 45.17
CA THR A 132 -21.46 -46.24 45.51
C THR A 132 -20.66 -46.21 46.80
N PHE A 133 -19.68 -45.30 46.91
CA PHE A 133 -18.87 -45.12 48.12
C PHE A 133 -19.75 -44.83 49.34
N ARG A 134 -20.69 -43.88 49.24
CA ARG A 134 -21.63 -43.58 50.33
C ARG A 134 -22.49 -44.79 50.70
N GLY A 135 -22.89 -45.60 49.73
CA GLY A 135 -23.61 -46.86 49.96
C GLY A 135 -22.77 -47.86 50.75
N LEU A 136 -21.51 -48.04 50.38
CA LEU A 136 -20.57 -48.91 51.10
C LEU A 136 -20.37 -48.45 52.54
N VAL A 137 -20.06 -47.16 52.74
CA VAL A 137 -19.89 -46.57 54.08
C VAL A 137 -21.17 -46.72 54.90
N LYS A 138 -22.36 -46.44 54.31
CA LYS A 138 -23.63 -46.60 55.03
C LYS A 138 -23.86 -48.06 55.44
N ASN A 139 -23.61 -49.02 54.56
CA ASN A 139 -23.80 -50.44 54.86
C ASN A 139 -22.84 -50.93 55.97
N GLU A 140 -21.60 -50.44 55.99
CA GLU A 140 -20.63 -50.76 57.05
C GLU A 140 -21.02 -50.14 58.42
N LEU A 141 -21.69 -48.99 58.39
CA LEU A 141 -22.18 -48.31 59.60
C LEU A 141 -23.55 -48.81 60.07
N VAL A 142 -24.35 -49.49 59.23
CA VAL A 142 -25.64 -50.06 59.61
C VAL A 142 -25.42 -51.18 60.64
N GLY A 143 -25.93 -50.98 61.86
CA GLY A 143 -25.74 -51.89 62.99
C GLY A 143 -24.58 -51.51 63.93
N ARG A 144 -23.79 -50.49 63.59
CA ARG A 144 -22.86 -49.83 64.52
C ARG A 144 -23.48 -48.52 64.98
N GLU A 145 -23.62 -48.33 66.29
CA GLU A 145 -24.06 -47.06 66.87
C GLU A 145 -22.92 -46.04 66.71
N VAL A 146 -22.83 -45.43 65.53
CA VAL A 146 -21.80 -44.45 65.22
C VAL A 146 -22.31 -43.09 65.65
N GLU A 147 -21.73 -42.61 66.75
CA GLU A 147 -22.08 -41.32 67.33
C GLU A 147 -21.72 -40.19 66.35
N ASN A 148 -22.73 -39.49 65.82
CA ASN A 148 -22.52 -38.40 64.87
C ASN A 148 -21.91 -37.19 65.59
N HIS A 149 -20.57 -37.15 65.67
CA HIS A 149 -19.83 -36.07 66.33
C HIS A 149 -20.14 -34.69 65.74
N PHE A 150 -20.42 -34.60 64.44
CA PHE A 150 -20.79 -33.33 63.80
C PHE A 150 -22.15 -32.81 64.28
N GLU A 151 -23.14 -33.69 64.37
CA GLU A 151 -24.49 -33.33 64.81
C GLU A 151 -24.50 -32.96 66.30
N ARG A 152 -23.73 -33.66 67.12
CA ARG A 152 -23.56 -33.36 68.54
C ARG A 152 -22.89 -32.01 68.79
N GLU A 153 -21.84 -31.69 68.03
CA GLU A 153 -21.18 -30.38 68.11
C GLU A 153 -22.09 -29.27 67.58
N HIS A 154 -22.84 -29.51 66.50
CA HIS A 154 -23.81 -28.55 65.98
C HIS A 154 -24.94 -28.26 66.99
N GLU A 155 -25.47 -29.29 67.66
CA GLU A 155 -26.43 -29.10 68.75
C GLU A 155 -25.84 -28.37 69.95
N ARG A 156 -24.59 -28.67 70.34
CA ARG A 156 -23.89 -27.93 71.40
C ARG A 156 -23.77 -26.46 71.04
N GLU A 157 -23.36 -26.13 69.82
CA GLU A 157 -23.25 -24.75 69.36
C GLU A 157 -24.62 -24.05 69.30
N ASN A 158 -25.67 -24.72 68.84
CA ASN A 158 -27.02 -24.15 68.85
C ASN A 158 -27.55 -23.92 70.28
N LYS A 159 -27.31 -24.85 71.22
CA LYS A 159 -27.65 -24.67 72.64
C LYS A 159 -26.89 -23.48 73.25
N LYS A 160 -25.60 -23.30 72.93
CA LYS A 160 -24.81 -22.12 73.32
C LYS A 160 -25.35 -20.81 72.72
N LYS A 161 -25.83 -20.82 71.47
CA LYS A 161 -26.43 -19.64 70.84
C LYS A 161 -27.75 -19.26 71.50
N ILE A 162 -28.60 -20.25 71.82
CA ILE A 162 -29.88 -20.03 72.49
C ILE A 162 -29.67 -19.52 73.93
N SER A 163 -28.69 -20.06 74.67
CA SER A 163 -28.38 -19.56 76.02
C SER A 163 -27.83 -18.14 75.99
N ARG A 164 -27.02 -17.79 74.99
CA ARG A 164 -26.58 -16.40 74.76
C ARG A 164 -27.74 -15.46 74.45
N HIS A 165 -28.75 -15.89 73.69
CA HIS A 165 -29.93 -15.07 73.40
C HIS A 165 -30.85 -14.87 74.63
N ARG A 166 -31.04 -15.91 75.46
CA ARG A 166 -31.88 -15.80 76.67
C ARG A 166 -31.26 -14.93 77.78
N GLY A 167 -29.94 -14.70 77.76
CA GLY A 167 -29.28 -13.79 78.69
C GLY A 167 -29.60 -12.31 78.45
N TYR A 168 -30.01 -11.93 77.24
CA TYR A 168 -30.34 -10.53 76.90
C TYR A 168 -31.81 -10.16 77.22
N ASP A 169 -32.68 -11.13 77.47
CA ASP A 169 -34.10 -10.88 77.81
C ASP A 169 -34.37 -10.74 79.32
N MET A 170 -33.35 -10.90 80.18
CA MET A 170 -33.47 -10.77 81.65
C MET A 170 -32.97 -9.42 82.18
N GLU A 171 -32.58 -8.49 81.31
CA GLU A 171 -32.09 -7.13 81.66
C GLU A 171 -33.05 -6.02 81.17
N ARG A 172 -34.36 -6.15 81.46
CA ARG A 172 -35.34 -5.06 81.31
C ARG A 172 -36.23 -4.93 82.53
#